data_AF-A0A078I248-F1
#
_entry.id   AF-A0A078I248-F1
#
_cell.length_a   1.000
_cell.length_b   1.000
_cell.length_c   1.000
_cell.angle_alpha   90.00
_cell.angle_beta   90.00
_cell.angle_gamma   90.00
#
_symmetry.space_group_name_H-M   'P 1'
#
loop_
_entity.id
_entity.type
_entity.pdbx_description
1 polymer ?
#
loop_
_entity_poly.entity_id
_entity_poly.type
_entity_poly.pdbx_seq_one_letter_code
_entity_poly.pdbx_strand_id
1 'polypeptide(L)'
;MNGGKPENSKETTSTDHHQGDDFLLEATTTDRSLLSSLATLVIKSIEFQVSLMLSFIKLKFFPPWFIHICLSFVMDPYRTMRRGRRYLISKVVELCELGLNDDKLVLETVRRLALGLLWAVHVGIVLFAMLVSAFMISGFVISLLAREPLVVKESLSFDYTKNSPEAYVPITRVNSPNQRTEVSVSMTLPESEYNRNLGMFQVRVEFLSENGEVLATSRRPCMLRFRTEPVRLVQTFLKIAPLVSGYVSETQTLKLKLKGFAEKDVVSTACVKVMVEQRAEFRGGAGVPEIYEASLLLESELPLLKRIIWNWRRTLFVWISMCLFITELVCALVFVRCLIIPRAGQRT
;
A
#
# COMPACT_ATOMS: atom_id res chain seq x y z
N MET A 1 60.61 -71.34 -37.75
CA MET A 1 59.58 -70.29 -37.65
C MET A 1 58.59 -70.55 -38.79
N ASN A 2 57.70 -71.54 -38.70
CA ASN A 2 56.36 -71.50 -38.07
C ASN A 2 55.70 -70.14 -38.28
N GLY A 3 54.60 -69.93 -39.02
CA GLY A 3 53.45 -70.73 -39.48
C GLY A 3 52.22 -69.78 -39.33
N GLY A 4 51.15 -69.72 -40.11
CA GLY A 4 50.65 -70.42 -41.29
C GLY A 4 49.51 -69.59 -41.94
N LYS A 5 48.87 -70.16 -42.98
CA LYS A 5 47.80 -69.60 -43.83
C LYS A 5 46.37 -69.80 -43.19
N PRO A 6 45.21 -69.52 -43.84
CA PRO A 6 44.27 -68.44 -43.48
C PRO A 6 42.79 -68.92 -43.28
N GLU A 7 41.86 -67.95 -43.30
CA GLU A 7 40.44 -68.00 -43.76
C GLU A 7 39.27 -68.08 -42.77
N ASN A 8 38.48 -66.99 -42.83
CA ASN A 8 37.02 -66.89 -43.01
C ASN A 8 36.07 -66.87 -41.79
N SER A 9 35.35 -65.76 -41.60
CA SER A 9 33.87 -65.70 -41.77
C SER A 9 33.18 -64.57 -40.97
N LYS A 10 32.23 -63.92 -41.67
CA LYS A 10 30.97 -63.27 -41.21
C LYS A 10 30.96 -61.82 -40.74
N GLU A 11 30.39 -60.99 -41.63
CA GLU A 11 29.23 -60.11 -41.41
C GLU A 11 28.94 -59.66 -39.97
N THR A 12 28.86 -58.35 -39.74
CA THR A 12 27.59 -57.63 -39.49
C THR A 12 27.86 -56.11 -39.41
N THR A 13 27.21 -55.38 -40.31
CA THR A 13 26.59 -54.04 -40.15
C THR A 13 26.87 -53.23 -38.87
N SER A 14 27.44 -52.03 -39.02
CA SER A 14 26.95 -50.84 -38.30
C SER A 14 27.35 -49.56 -39.05
N THR A 15 26.46 -49.12 -39.94
CA THR A 15 26.37 -47.72 -40.36
C THR A 15 25.49 -46.99 -39.34
N ASP A 16 25.76 -45.71 -39.13
CA ASP A 16 24.99 -44.72 -38.36
C ASP A 16 25.14 -44.68 -36.84
N HIS A 17 26.13 -43.88 -36.39
CA HIS A 17 26.20 -43.33 -35.04
C HIS A 17 26.26 -41.79 -35.00
N HIS A 18 25.83 -41.09 -36.06
CA HIS A 18 25.84 -39.62 -36.11
C HIS A 18 24.50 -38.92 -35.86
N GLN A 19 23.37 -39.66 -35.76
CA GLN A 19 22.05 -39.01 -35.66
C GLN A 19 21.63 -38.65 -34.22
N GLY A 20 22.22 -39.28 -33.18
CA GLY A 20 21.79 -39.13 -31.78
C GLY A 20 22.40 -37.93 -31.06
N ASP A 21 23.66 -37.60 -31.35
CA ASP A 21 24.37 -36.49 -30.72
C ASP A 21 23.94 -35.14 -31.29
N ASP A 22 23.65 -35.07 -32.59
CA ASP A 22 23.12 -33.85 -33.24
C ASP A 22 21.74 -33.46 -32.68
N PHE A 23 20.86 -34.43 -32.38
CA PHE A 23 19.53 -34.16 -31.81
C PHE A 23 19.60 -33.69 -30.35
N LEU A 24 20.53 -34.24 -29.55
CA LEU A 24 20.78 -33.78 -28.18
C LEU A 24 21.46 -32.41 -28.14
N LEU A 25 22.36 -32.10 -29.08
CA LEU A 25 22.95 -30.78 -29.26
C LEU A 25 21.91 -29.76 -29.73
N GLU A 26 20.99 -30.12 -30.62
CA GLU A 26 19.95 -29.22 -31.12
C GLU A 26 18.89 -28.91 -30.05
N ALA A 27 18.53 -29.89 -29.21
CA ALA A 27 17.65 -29.66 -28.05
C ALA A 27 18.30 -28.75 -26.99
N THR A 28 19.58 -29.00 -26.65
CA THR A 28 20.31 -28.20 -25.65
C THR A 28 20.67 -26.79 -26.14
N THR A 29 20.90 -26.59 -27.44
CA THR A 29 21.11 -25.27 -28.05
C THR A 29 19.82 -24.48 -28.14
N THR A 30 18.69 -25.13 -28.44
CA THR A 30 17.35 -24.50 -28.45
C THR A 30 16.97 -24.06 -27.04
N ASP A 31 17.11 -24.91 -26.02
CA ASP A 31 16.86 -24.53 -24.62
C ASP A 31 17.78 -23.41 -24.14
N ARG A 32 19.07 -23.41 -24.51
CA ARG A 32 20.00 -22.29 -24.22
C ARG A 32 19.60 -21.00 -24.92
N SER A 33 19.15 -21.07 -26.18
CA SER A 33 18.69 -19.90 -26.93
C SER A 33 17.42 -19.31 -26.32
N LEU A 34 16.54 -20.17 -25.82
CA LEU A 34 15.33 -19.79 -25.10
C LEU A 34 15.66 -19.16 -23.76
N LEU A 35 16.54 -19.76 -22.97
CA LEU A 35 16.99 -19.22 -21.68
C LEU A 35 17.68 -17.87 -21.87
N SER A 36 18.46 -17.72 -22.93
CA SER A 36 19.08 -16.45 -23.34
C SER A 36 18.04 -15.40 -23.76
N SER A 37 17.02 -15.79 -24.53
CA SER A 37 15.93 -14.89 -24.94
C SER A 37 15.06 -14.46 -23.75
N LEU A 38 14.78 -15.38 -22.82
CA LEU A 38 14.07 -15.12 -21.56
C LEU A 38 14.91 -14.23 -20.65
N ALA A 39 16.20 -14.52 -20.49
CA ALA A 39 17.11 -13.68 -19.72
C ALA A 39 17.18 -12.26 -20.31
N THR A 40 17.26 -12.12 -21.63
CA THR A 40 17.27 -10.82 -22.31
C THR A 40 15.96 -10.08 -22.14
N LEU A 41 14.82 -10.78 -22.19
CA LEU A 41 13.51 -10.21 -21.92
C LEU A 41 13.38 -9.75 -20.46
N VAL A 42 13.87 -10.56 -19.51
CA VAL A 42 13.89 -10.23 -18.09
C VAL A 42 14.78 -9.01 -17.83
N ILE A 43 15.98 -8.96 -18.41
CA ILE A 43 16.89 -7.81 -18.30
C ILE A 43 16.23 -6.55 -18.86
N LYS A 44 15.64 -6.62 -20.07
CA LYS A 44 14.88 -5.49 -20.64
C LYS A 44 13.67 -5.10 -19.81
N SER A 45 13.00 -6.07 -19.18
CA SER A 45 11.86 -5.80 -18.30
C SER A 45 12.31 -5.08 -17.02
N ILE A 46 13.48 -5.42 -16.46
CA ILE A 46 14.09 -4.75 -15.31
C ILE A 46 14.52 -3.33 -15.69
N GLU A 47 15.14 -3.15 -16.85
CA GLU A 47 15.50 -1.83 -17.37
C GLU A 47 14.26 -0.94 -17.59
N PHE A 48 13.20 -1.51 -18.15
CA PHE A 48 11.90 -0.86 -18.28
C PHE A 48 11.29 -0.54 -16.91
N GLN A 49 11.38 -1.43 -15.93
CA GLN A 49 10.92 -1.20 -14.55
C GLN A 49 11.66 -0.02 -13.90
N VAL A 50 12.98 0.09 -14.09
CA VAL A 50 13.79 1.20 -13.57
C VAL A 50 13.46 2.52 -14.29
N SER A 51 13.27 2.48 -15.60
CA SER A 51 12.86 3.64 -16.40
C SER A 51 11.47 4.15 -16.00
N LEU A 52 10.52 3.25 -15.77
CA LEU A 52 9.17 3.56 -15.29
C LEU A 52 9.21 4.16 -13.87
N MET A 53 10.05 3.64 -12.98
CA MET A 53 10.30 4.20 -11.64
C MET A 53 10.83 5.63 -11.69
N LEU A 54 11.83 5.89 -12.53
CA LEU A 54 12.38 7.24 -12.75
C LEU A 54 11.33 8.18 -13.35
N SER A 55 10.48 7.67 -14.24
CA SER A 55 9.34 8.39 -14.80
C SER A 55 8.36 8.80 -13.69
N PHE A 56 7.92 7.89 -12.82
CA PHE A 56 7.00 8.21 -11.71
C PHE A 56 7.58 9.18 -10.68
N ILE A 57 8.90 9.14 -10.44
CA ILE A 57 9.59 10.09 -9.53
C ILE A 57 9.69 11.49 -10.16
N LYS A 58 9.96 11.58 -11.47
CA LYS A 58 9.93 12.86 -12.21
C LYS A 58 8.51 13.39 -12.39
N LEU A 59 7.54 12.50 -12.51
CA LEU A 59 6.12 12.78 -12.69
C LEU A 59 5.45 13.03 -11.32
N LYS A 60 5.98 14.01 -10.57
CA LYS A 60 5.32 14.54 -9.35
C LYS A 60 4.00 15.27 -9.65
N PHE A 61 3.58 15.29 -10.92
CA PHE A 61 2.25 15.63 -11.39
C PHE A 61 1.77 14.54 -12.35
N PHE A 62 0.93 13.64 -11.84
CA PHE A 62 0.08 12.78 -12.66
C PHE A 62 -0.58 13.66 -13.74
N PRO A 63 -0.45 13.39 -15.05
CA PRO A 63 -1.10 14.23 -16.06
C PRO A 63 -2.61 14.19 -15.79
N PRO A 64 -3.27 15.33 -15.53
CA PRO A 64 -4.72 15.38 -15.34
C PRO A 64 -5.48 14.68 -16.48
N TRP A 65 -4.87 14.61 -17.66
CA TRP A 65 -5.35 13.92 -18.86
C TRP A 65 -5.56 12.40 -18.69
N PHE A 66 -4.66 11.68 -18.00
CA PHE A 66 -4.79 10.22 -17.83
C PHE A 66 -5.90 9.88 -16.82
N ILE A 67 -6.02 10.67 -15.75
CA ILE A 67 -7.17 10.58 -14.82
C ILE A 67 -8.46 10.95 -15.55
N HIS A 68 -8.46 12.01 -16.37
CA HIS A 68 -9.62 12.44 -17.14
C HIS A 68 -10.09 11.36 -18.14
N ILE A 69 -9.16 10.64 -18.78
CA ILE A 69 -9.49 9.52 -19.69
C ILE A 69 -10.08 8.35 -18.91
N CYS A 70 -9.45 7.95 -17.80
CA CYS A 70 -9.97 6.87 -16.96
C CYS A 70 -11.32 7.24 -16.31
N LEU A 71 -11.49 8.48 -15.84
CA LEU A 71 -12.73 8.99 -15.25
C LEU A 71 -13.84 9.10 -16.31
N SER A 72 -13.51 9.53 -17.54
CA SER A 72 -14.47 9.55 -18.66
C SER A 72 -14.86 8.14 -19.14
N PHE A 73 -14.01 7.13 -18.91
CA PHE A 73 -14.33 5.74 -19.21
C PHE A 73 -15.23 5.12 -18.14
N VAL A 74 -15.01 5.44 -16.87
CA VAL A 74 -15.80 4.94 -15.73
C VAL A 74 -17.17 5.62 -15.63
N MET A 75 -17.22 6.95 -15.79
CA MET A 75 -18.47 7.71 -15.63
C MET A 75 -19.43 7.54 -16.81
N ASP A 76 -18.91 7.24 -18.02
CA ASP A 76 -19.72 7.26 -19.24
C ASP A 76 -19.15 6.31 -20.32
N PRO A 77 -19.08 4.99 -20.05
CA PRO A 77 -18.39 4.01 -20.90
C PRO A 77 -18.91 4.01 -22.34
N TYR A 78 -20.22 4.26 -22.50
CA TYR A 78 -20.90 4.26 -23.79
C TYR A 78 -20.49 5.44 -24.69
N ARG A 79 -20.18 6.60 -24.09
CA ARG A 79 -19.85 7.84 -24.82
C ARG A 79 -18.40 7.83 -25.32
N THR A 80 -17.49 7.30 -24.51
CA THR A 80 -16.07 7.12 -24.84
C THR A 80 -15.91 6.03 -25.91
N MET A 81 -16.64 4.91 -25.78
CA MET A 81 -16.72 3.87 -26.80
C MET A 81 -17.27 4.41 -28.13
N ARG A 82 -18.29 5.29 -28.12
CA ARG A 82 -18.81 5.94 -29.35
C ARG A 82 -17.80 6.87 -30.03
N ARG A 83 -16.96 7.60 -29.28
CA ARG A 83 -15.90 8.45 -29.87
C ARG A 83 -14.82 7.59 -30.52
N GLY A 84 -14.33 6.56 -29.84
CA GLY A 84 -13.37 5.61 -30.40
C GLY A 84 -13.92 4.87 -31.63
N ARG A 85 -15.18 4.44 -31.58
CA ARG A 85 -15.89 3.79 -32.70
C ARG A 85 -16.00 4.72 -33.91
N ARG A 86 -16.33 6.00 -33.74
CA ARG A 86 -16.40 6.96 -34.86
C ARG A 86 -15.02 7.23 -35.48
N TYR A 87 -13.98 7.31 -34.68
CA TYR A 87 -12.60 7.45 -35.18
C TYR A 87 -12.15 6.21 -35.96
N LEU A 88 -12.41 5.01 -35.42
CA LEU A 88 -12.15 3.73 -36.10
C LEU A 88 -12.96 3.61 -37.40
N ILE A 89 -14.26 3.91 -37.39
CA ILE A 89 -15.10 3.89 -38.59
C ILE A 89 -14.59 4.89 -39.62
N SER A 90 -14.21 6.11 -39.20
CA SER A 90 -13.65 7.11 -40.10
C SER A 90 -12.35 6.63 -40.75
N LYS A 91 -11.45 5.98 -39.98
CA LYS A 91 -10.21 5.42 -40.50
C LYS A 91 -10.43 4.19 -41.39
N VAL A 92 -11.43 3.37 -41.09
CA VAL A 92 -11.82 2.22 -41.93
C VAL A 92 -12.45 2.68 -43.24
N VAL A 93 -13.25 3.74 -43.22
CA VAL A 93 -13.82 4.35 -44.43
C VAL A 93 -12.72 4.98 -45.29
N GLU A 94 -11.77 5.70 -44.67
CA GLU A 94 -10.59 6.27 -45.35
C GLU A 94 -9.71 5.18 -46.00
N LEU A 95 -9.56 4.01 -45.35
CA LEU A 95 -8.88 2.84 -45.92
C LEU A 95 -9.69 2.14 -47.01
N CYS A 96 -11.02 2.14 -46.95
CA CYS A 96 -11.89 1.60 -48.00
C CYS A 96 -11.87 2.47 -49.26
N GLU A 97 -11.86 3.80 -49.11
CA GLU A 97 -11.82 4.72 -50.25
C GLU A 97 -10.47 4.73 -50.99
N LEU A 98 -9.38 4.33 -50.32
CA LEU A 98 -8.03 4.35 -50.90
C LEU A 98 -7.69 3.13 -51.77
N GLY A 99 -8.52 2.09 -51.87
CA GLY A 99 -8.06 0.88 -52.58
C GLY A 99 -9.01 -0.27 -52.87
N LEU A 100 -10.34 -0.10 -52.79
CA LEU A 100 -11.28 -1.16 -53.19
C LEU A 100 -11.74 -1.01 -54.64
N ASN A 101 -10.81 -1.17 -55.59
CA ASN A 101 -11.16 -1.55 -56.96
C ASN A 101 -10.75 -3.02 -57.18
N ASP A 102 -11.62 -3.78 -57.84
CA ASP A 102 -11.71 -5.24 -57.89
C ASP A 102 -10.44 -5.99 -58.32
N ASP A 103 -9.56 -6.29 -57.36
CA ASP A 103 -8.51 -7.28 -57.52
C ASP A 103 -8.58 -8.35 -56.42
N LYS A 104 -8.72 -9.62 -56.83
CA LYS A 104 -8.74 -10.81 -55.95
C LYS A 104 -7.55 -10.87 -54.97
N LEU A 105 -6.43 -10.26 -55.35
CA LEU A 105 -5.21 -10.13 -54.54
C LEU A 105 -5.34 -9.05 -53.45
N VAL A 106 -6.05 -7.95 -53.71
CA VAL A 106 -6.35 -6.91 -52.72
C VAL A 106 -7.32 -7.46 -51.67
N LEU A 107 -8.33 -8.23 -52.09
CA LEU A 107 -9.25 -8.88 -51.15
C LEU A 107 -8.53 -9.88 -50.22
N GLU A 108 -7.59 -10.67 -50.76
CA GLU A 108 -6.81 -11.63 -49.97
C GLU A 108 -5.84 -10.94 -48.99
N THR A 109 -5.23 -9.82 -49.39
CA THR A 109 -4.37 -9.02 -48.49
C THR A 109 -5.18 -8.33 -47.39
N VAL A 110 -6.34 -7.76 -47.72
CA VAL A 110 -7.28 -7.19 -46.74
C VAL A 110 -7.77 -8.27 -45.76
N ARG A 111 -8.08 -9.48 -46.23
CA ARG A 111 -8.48 -10.61 -45.36
C ARG A 111 -7.38 -11.00 -44.38
N ARG A 112 -6.12 -11.07 -44.83
CA ARG A 112 -4.97 -11.37 -43.98
C ARG A 112 -4.72 -10.27 -42.95
N LEU A 113 -4.86 -9.00 -43.35
CA LEU A 113 -4.76 -7.85 -42.45
C LEU A 113 -5.90 -7.82 -41.42
N ALA A 114 -7.14 -8.10 -41.84
CA ALA A 114 -8.29 -8.17 -40.95
C ALA A 114 -8.15 -9.30 -39.93
N LEU A 115 -7.67 -10.47 -40.35
CA LEU A 115 -7.38 -11.58 -39.43
C LEU A 115 -6.27 -11.21 -38.45
N GLY A 116 -5.18 -10.59 -38.92
CA GLY A 116 -4.10 -10.09 -38.07
C GLY A 116 -4.59 -9.05 -37.05
N LEU A 117 -5.47 -8.14 -37.46
CA LEU A 117 -6.07 -7.15 -36.58
C LEU A 117 -6.97 -7.79 -35.52
N LEU A 118 -7.75 -8.81 -35.88
CA LEU A 118 -8.57 -9.56 -34.92
C LEU A 118 -7.71 -10.27 -33.86
N TRP A 119 -6.60 -10.90 -34.26
CA TRP A 119 -5.64 -11.48 -33.32
C TRP A 119 -4.99 -10.42 -32.44
N ALA A 120 -4.63 -9.27 -32.99
CA ALA A 120 -4.07 -8.15 -32.23
C ALA A 120 -5.07 -7.60 -31.20
N VAL A 121 -6.34 -7.46 -31.57
CA VAL A 121 -7.42 -7.06 -30.65
C VAL A 121 -7.61 -8.09 -29.55
N HIS A 122 -7.62 -9.39 -29.89
CA HIS A 122 -7.74 -10.47 -28.91
C HIS A 122 -6.59 -10.44 -27.90
N VAL A 123 -5.34 -10.32 -28.37
CA VAL A 123 -4.16 -10.17 -27.50
C VAL A 123 -4.25 -8.92 -26.63
N GLY A 124 -4.74 -7.80 -27.19
CA GLY A 124 -4.96 -6.56 -26.45
C GLY A 124 -5.99 -6.71 -25.32
N ILE A 125 -7.10 -7.42 -25.57
CA ILE A 125 -8.12 -7.70 -24.54
C ILE A 125 -7.55 -8.57 -23.42
N VAL A 126 -6.81 -9.63 -23.76
CA VAL A 126 -6.16 -10.50 -22.78
C VAL A 126 -5.16 -9.71 -21.93
N LEU A 127 -4.29 -8.92 -22.55
CA LEU A 127 -3.31 -8.09 -21.84
C LEU A 127 -3.98 -7.09 -20.89
N PHE A 128 -5.08 -6.47 -21.32
CA PHE A 128 -5.85 -5.55 -20.50
C PHE A 128 -6.50 -6.25 -19.30
N ALA A 129 -7.04 -7.45 -19.50
CA ALA A 129 -7.61 -8.25 -18.41
C ALA A 129 -6.55 -8.61 -17.35
N MET A 130 -5.34 -9.02 -17.77
CA MET A 130 -4.22 -9.30 -16.86
C MET A 130 -3.77 -8.04 -16.10
N LEU A 131 -3.73 -6.88 -16.76
CA LEU A 131 -3.39 -5.63 -16.09
C LEU A 131 -4.39 -5.29 -14.97
N VAL A 132 -5.69 -5.46 -15.25
CA VAL A 132 -6.75 -5.21 -14.27
C VAL A 132 -6.67 -6.20 -13.11
N SER A 133 -6.44 -7.50 -13.37
CA SER A 133 -6.28 -8.49 -12.29
C SER A 133 -5.08 -8.18 -11.41
N ALA A 134 -3.91 -7.87 -11.99
CA ALA A 134 -2.72 -7.53 -11.23
C ALA A 134 -2.93 -6.30 -10.32
N PHE A 135 -3.63 -5.27 -10.82
CA PHE A 135 -3.97 -4.08 -10.03
C PHE A 135 -4.92 -4.40 -8.87
N MET A 136 -5.96 -5.19 -9.13
CA MET A 136 -6.94 -5.58 -8.11
C MET A 136 -6.31 -6.43 -7.01
N ILE A 137 -5.48 -7.42 -7.37
CA ILE A 137 -4.76 -8.27 -6.42
C ILE A 137 -3.76 -7.45 -5.64
N SER A 138 -3.00 -6.56 -6.29
CA SER A 138 -2.06 -5.67 -5.61
C SER A 138 -2.76 -4.76 -4.59
N GLY A 139 -3.93 -4.21 -4.95
CA GLY A 139 -4.75 -3.39 -4.05
C GLY A 139 -5.24 -4.18 -2.85
N PHE A 140 -5.70 -5.42 -3.09
CA PHE A 140 -6.11 -6.32 -2.02
C PHE A 140 -4.94 -6.68 -1.09
N VAL A 141 -3.77 -7.04 -1.61
CA VAL A 141 -2.56 -7.34 -0.82
C VAL A 141 -2.15 -6.14 0.04
N ILE A 142 -2.17 -4.92 -0.50
CA ILE A 142 -1.83 -3.72 0.28
C ILE A 142 -2.89 -3.37 1.31
N SER A 143 -4.17 -3.60 1.01
CA SER A 143 -5.22 -3.43 2.01
C SER A 143 -5.03 -4.36 3.22
N LEU A 144 -4.48 -5.57 3.00
CA LEU A 144 -4.14 -6.51 4.07
C LEU A 144 -2.88 -6.09 4.84
N LEU A 145 -1.86 -5.60 4.13
CA LEU A 145 -0.56 -5.24 4.72
C LEU A 145 -0.60 -3.89 5.45
N ALA A 146 -1.29 -2.90 4.89
CA ALA A 146 -1.38 -1.54 5.40
C ALA A 146 -2.57 -1.37 6.35
N ARG A 147 -2.78 -2.32 7.28
CA ARG A 147 -3.70 -2.11 8.40
C ARG A 147 -3.31 -0.83 9.13
N GLU A 148 -4.30 0.03 9.34
CA GLU A 148 -4.10 1.36 9.93
C GLU A 148 -3.43 1.25 11.30
N PRO A 149 -2.53 2.21 11.67
CA PRO A 149 -2.11 2.33 13.05
C PRO A 149 -3.37 2.44 13.91
N LEU A 150 -3.47 1.58 14.92
CA LEU A 150 -4.60 1.57 15.83
C LEU A 150 -4.44 2.79 16.74
N VAL A 151 -4.94 3.93 16.26
CA VAL A 151 -5.04 5.17 17.03
C VAL A 151 -6.43 5.17 17.65
N VAL A 152 -6.53 4.69 18.87
CA VAL A 152 -7.80 4.72 19.61
C VAL A 152 -7.87 6.05 20.34
N LYS A 153 -8.85 6.87 19.99
CA LYS A 153 -9.16 8.12 20.69
C LYS A 153 -10.41 7.89 21.54
N GLU A 154 -10.24 7.89 22.85
CA GLU A 154 -11.35 7.84 23.80
C GLU A 154 -11.49 9.19 24.52
N SER A 155 -12.72 9.64 24.71
CA SER A 155 -13.00 10.83 25.52
C SER A 155 -12.86 10.49 27.01
N LEU A 156 -12.18 11.34 27.76
CA LEU A 156 -12.01 11.25 29.20
C LEU A 156 -13.01 12.17 29.88
N SER A 157 -13.86 11.59 30.73
CA SER A 157 -14.71 12.34 31.66
C SER A 157 -14.10 12.26 33.05
N PHE A 158 -13.67 13.40 33.57
CA PHE A 158 -13.09 13.50 34.90
C PHE A 158 -14.17 13.60 35.98
N ASP A 159 -14.07 12.78 37.02
CA ASP A 159 -14.94 12.89 38.20
C ASP A 159 -14.31 13.84 39.24
N TYR A 160 -14.91 15.02 39.40
CA TYR A 160 -14.46 16.07 40.31
C TYR A 160 -14.99 15.93 41.75
N THR A 161 -15.69 14.83 42.08
CA THR A 161 -16.12 14.57 43.47
C THR A 161 -14.95 14.26 44.41
N LYS A 162 -13.82 13.83 43.84
CA LYS A 162 -12.59 13.51 44.57
C LYS A 162 -11.59 14.67 44.49
N ASN A 163 -10.74 14.77 45.50
CA ASN A 163 -9.66 15.78 45.55
C ASN A 163 -8.72 15.73 44.34
N SER A 164 -8.54 14.54 43.75
CA SER A 164 -7.82 14.35 42.49
C SER A 164 -8.80 13.76 41.50
N PRO A 165 -9.18 14.47 40.43
CA PRO A 165 -10.15 13.94 39.50
C PRO A 165 -9.59 12.74 38.74
N GLU A 166 -10.39 11.69 38.66
CA GLU A 166 -10.03 10.42 38.05
C GLU A 166 -10.95 10.16 36.86
N ALA A 167 -10.39 9.59 35.79
CA ALA A 167 -11.12 9.14 34.61
C ALA A 167 -10.67 7.73 34.27
N TYR A 168 -11.63 6.83 34.03
CA TYR A 168 -11.38 5.44 33.69
C TYR A 168 -11.76 5.20 32.23
N VAL A 169 -10.85 4.58 31.48
CA VAL A 169 -11.09 4.18 30.09
C VAL A 169 -10.90 2.67 29.98
N PRO A 170 -11.96 1.90 29.67
CA PRO A 170 -11.81 0.49 29.38
C PRO A 170 -11.03 0.33 28.06
N ILE A 171 -9.96 -0.45 28.08
CA ILE A 171 -9.28 -0.85 26.85
C ILE A 171 -10.00 -2.09 26.32
N THR A 172 -10.78 -1.90 25.26
CA THR A 172 -11.26 -3.06 24.50
C THR A 172 -10.04 -3.71 23.85
N ARG A 173 -9.76 -4.97 24.20
CA ARG A 173 -8.56 -5.75 23.81
C ARG A 173 -7.97 -5.28 22.48
N VAL A 174 -6.88 -4.52 22.57
CA VAL A 174 -6.04 -4.25 21.40
C VAL A 174 -5.45 -5.60 21.00
N ASN A 175 -5.84 -6.10 19.83
CA ASN A 175 -5.61 -7.48 19.36
C ASN A 175 -4.13 -7.85 19.11
N SER A 176 -3.19 -7.41 19.93
CA SER A 176 -1.77 -7.75 19.79
C SER A 176 -1.06 -7.71 21.15
N PRO A 177 -0.98 -8.85 21.86
CA PRO A 177 -0.06 -8.96 23.00
C PRO A 177 1.36 -8.59 22.52
N ASN A 178 2.15 -7.97 23.41
CA ASN A 178 3.56 -7.61 23.21
C ASN A 178 3.87 -6.42 22.28
N GLN A 179 2.89 -5.55 21.98
CA GLN A 179 3.16 -4.25 21.35
C GLN A 179 3.37 -3.15 22.41
N ARG A 180 4.40 -2.33 22.20
CA ARG A 180 4.62 -1.12 22.99
C ARG A 180 3.56 -0.10 22.59
N THR A 181 2.79 0.36 23.57
CA THR A 181 1.72 1.32 23.31
C THR A 181 2.09 2.66 23.93
N GLU A 182 2.34 3.68 23.11
CA GLU A 182 2.54 5.06 23.54
C GLU A 182 1.19 5.66 23.93
N VAL A 183 1.09 6.20 25.14
CA VAL A 183 -0.12 6.85 25.61
C VAL A 183 0.07 8.35 25.52
N SER A 184 -0.82 9.02 24.78
CA SER A 184 -0.88 10.47 24.71
C SER A 184 -2.16 10.96 25.36
N VAL A 185 -2.05 11.83 26.37
CA VAL A 185 -3.22 12.52 26.95
C VAL A 185 -3.32 13.90 26.33
N SER A 186 -4.45 14.21 25.72
CA SER A 186 -4.76 15.53 25.19
C SER A 186 -5.85 16.16 26.04
N MET A 187 -5.63 17.38 26.52
CA MET A 187 -6.59 18.12 27.34
C MET A 187 -6.74 19.53 26.81
N THR A 188 -7.99 19.98 26.66
CA THR A 188 -8.35 21.31 26.21
C THR A 188 -8.83 22.11 27.41
N LEU A 189 -8.04 23.13 27.78
CA LEU A 189 -8.29 23.99 28.92
C LEU A 189 -8.70 25.38 28.44
N PRO A 190 -9.65 26.06 29.11
CA PRO A 190 -9.85 27.48 28.92
C PRO A 190 -8.64 28.28 29.38
N GLU A 191 -8.39 29.40 28.70
CA GLU A 191 -7.50 30.44 29.21
C GLU A 191 -8.24 31.30 30.28
N SER A 192 -8.79 30.66 31.32
CA SER A 192 -9.40 31.36 32.47
C SER A 192 -8.33 32.02 33.36
N GLU A 193 -8.69 33.02 34.16
CA GLU A 193 -7.79 33.58 35.18
C GLU A 193 -7.29 32.52 36.18
N TYR A 194 -8.17 31.59 36.59
CA TYR A 194 -7.81 30.48 37.45
C TYR A 194 -6.72 29.59 36.84
N ASN A 195 -6.94 29.01 35.65
CA ASN A 195 -5.96 28.17 34.97
C ASN A 195 -4.64 28.88 34.65
N ARG A 196 -4.68 30.20 34.44
CA ARG A 196 -3.47 31.00 34.23
C ARG A 196 -2.62 31.11 35.50
N ASN A 197 -3.28 31.26 36.65
CA ASN A 197 -2.63 31.41 37.96
C ASN A 197 -2.31 30.07 38.64
N LEU A 198 -2.88 28.96 38.14
CA LEU A 198 -2.68 27.61 38.69
C LEU A 198 -1.22 27.14 38.66
N GLY A 199 -0.49 27.48 37.59
CA GLY A 199 0.88 27.04 37.39
C GLY A 199 1.01 25.58 36.94
N MET A 200 2.00 24.87 37.49
CA MET A 200 2.29 23.48 37.15
C MET A 200 1.30 22.53 37.84
N PHE A 201 0.73 21.61 37.07
CA PHE A 201 -0.02 20.47 37.57
C PHE A 201 0.53 19.19 36.96
N GLN A 202 0.27 18.04 37.58
CA GLN A 202 0.84 16.78 37.16
C GLN A 202 -0.26 15.86 36.64
N VAL A 203 0.03 15.13 35.58
CA VAL A 203 -0.89 14.15 35.00
C VAL A 203 -0.29 12.78 35.21
N ARG A 204 -1.08 11.93 35.85
CA ARG A 204 -0.71 10.55 36.17
C ARG A 204 -1.59 9.59 35.39
N VAL A 205 -0.96 8.62 34.75
CA VAL A 205 -1.63 7.53 34.07
C VAL A 205 -1.23 6.22 34.74
N GLU A 206 -2.23 5.42 35.10
CA GLU A 206 -2.08 4.08 35.64
C GLU A 206 -2.71 3.07 34.67
N PHE A 207 -1.98 2.02 34.36
CA PHE A 207 -2.50 0.85 33.64
C PHE A 207 -2.97 -0.15 34.69
N LEU A 208 -4.25 -0.51 34.64
CA LEU A 208 -4.88 -1.38 35.62
C LEU A 208 -5.17 -2.75 35.01
N SER A 209 -4.90 -3.79 35.80
CA SER A 209 -5.30 -5.16 35.54
C SER A 209 -6.83 -5.32 35.64
N GLU A 210 -7.35 -6.46 35.19
CA GLU A 210 -8.76 -6.84 35.38
C GLU A 210 -9.16 -6.88 36.87
N ASN A 211 -8.22 -7.21 37.75
CA ASN A 211 -8.43 -7.22 39.21
C ASN A 211 -8.30 -5.83 39.86
N GLY A 212 -8.04 -4.76 39.07
CA GLY A 212 -7.83 -3.40 39.59
C GLY A 212 -6.42 -3.11 40.12
N GLU A 213 -5.48 -4.05 39.96
CA GLU A 213 -4.08 -3.86 40.36
C GLU A 213 -3.34 -2.93 39.39
N VAL A 214 -2.47 -2.05 39.93
CA VAL A 214 -1.67 -1.13 39.12
C VAL A 214 -0.47 -1.86 38.52
N LEU A 215 -0.49 -2.08 37.20
CA LEU A 215 0.58 -2.76 36.45
C LEU A 215 1.74 -1.82 36.14
N ALA A 216 1.41 -0.59 35.76
CA ALA A 216 2.39 0.43 35.44
C ALA A 216 1.82 1.81 35.72
N THR A 217 2.72 2.74 36.04
CA THR A 217 2.37 4.13 36.27
C THR A 217 3.33 5.05 35.53
N SER A 218 2.78 6.07 34.90
CA SER A 218 3.52 7.10 34.19
C SER A 218 3.04 8.46 34.68
N ARG A 219 3.97 9.37 34.96
CA ARG A 219 3.67 10.69 35.50
C ARG A 219 4.38 11.74 34.65
N ARG A 220 3.66 12.80 34.28
CA ARG A 220 4.21 13.93 33.53
C ARG A 220 3.72 15.24 34.13
N PRO A 221 4.63 16.15 34.53
CA PRO A 221 4.24 17.51 34.88
C PRO A 221 3.91 18.30 33.60
N CYS A 222 2.95 19.21 33.69
CA CYS A 222 2.54 20.08 32.60
C CYS A 222 1.98 21.41 33.13
N MET A 223 1.88 22.40 32.24
CA MET A 223 1.41 23.74 32.59
C MET A 223 0.80 24.39 31.35
N LEU A 224 -0.17 25.28 31.58
CA LEU A 224 -0.71 26.15 30.54
C LEU A 224 0.42 26.97 29.91
N ARG A 225 0.40 27.19 28.60
CA ARG A 225 1.50 27.93 27.97
C ARG A 225 1.40 29.38 28.38
N PHE A 226 2.40 29.84 29.11
CA PHE A 226 2.47 31.24 29.53
C PHE A 226 2.47 32.16 28.31
N ARG A 227 1.64 33.20 28.38
CA ARG A 227 1.63 34.33 27.45
C ARG A 227 1.61 35.61 28.27
N THR A 228 2.42 36.57 27.84
CA THR A 228 2.45 37.89 28.47
C THR A 228 1.16 38.65 28.22
N GLU A 229 0.80 39.55 29.14
CA GLU A 229 -0.41 40.36 29.03
C GLU A 229 -0.48 41.20 27.74
N PRO A 230 0.59 41.90 27.29
CA PRO A 230 0.53 42.67 26.06
C PRO A 230 0.26 41.80 24.83
N VAL A 231 0.88 40.62 24.76
CA VAL A 231 0.67 39.67 23.65
C VAL A 231 -0.77 39.16 23.66
N ARG A 232 -1.35 38.95 24.84
CA ARG A 232 -2.75 38.53 24.96
C ARG A 232 -3.71 39.62 24.49
N LEU A 233 -3.49 40.88 24.85
CA LEU A 233 -4.33 41.99 24.39
C LEU A 233 -4.31 42.11 22.86
N VAL A 234 -3.13 42.05 22.24
CA VAL A 234 -3.00 42.06 20.78
C VAL A 234 -3.69 40.84 20.17
N GLN A 235 -3.52 39.65 20.75
CA GLN A 235 -4.13 38.43 20.24
C GLN A 235 -5.66 38.44 20.36
N THR A 236 -6.21 38.92 21.48
CA THR A 236 -7.66 39.10 21.66
C THR A 236 -8.18 40.12 20.67
N PHE A 237 -7.49 41.26 20.48
CA PHE A 237 -7.85 42.27 19.49
C PHE A 237 -7.93 41.70 18.06
N LEU A 238 -6.90 40.95 17.64
CA LEU A 238 -6.88 40.28 16.34
C LEU A 238 -7.95 39.19 16.21
N LYS A 239 -8.41 38.62 17.34
CA LYS A 239 -9.41 37.55 17.38
C LYS A 239 -10.84 38.04 17.65
N ILE A 240 -11.11 39.34 17.81
CA ILE A 240 -12.47 39.84 18.13
C ILE A 240 -13.50 39.33 17.11
N ALA A 241 -13.23 39.52 15.81
CA ALA A 241 -14.15 39.10 14.75
C ALA A 241 -14.44 37.57 14.80
N PRO A 242 -13.44 36.67 14.81
CA PRO A 242 -13.71 35.23 14.88
C PRO A 242 -14.31 34.76 16.22
N LEU A 243 -14.00 35.43 17.34
CA LEU A 243 -14.59 35.12 18.66
C LEU A 243 -16.09 35.43 18.70
N VAL A 244 -16.50 36.62 18.24
CA VAL A 244 -17.92 37.03 18.22
C VAL A 244 -18.74 36.16 17.27
N SER A 245 -18.14 35.73 16.16
CA SER A 245 -18.79 34.80 15.22
C SER A 245 -18.85 33.34 15.72
N GLY A 246 -18.18 33.01 16.82
CA GLY A 246 -18.15 31.64 17.37
C GLY A 246 -17.23 30.65 16.65
N TYR A 247 -16.45 31.08 15.64
CA TYR A 247 -15.51 30.19 14.93
C TYR A 247 -14.27 29.83 15.75
N VAL A 248 -13.88 30.68 16.71
CA VAL A 248 -12.69 30.49 17.54
C VAL A 248 -13.09 30.62 19.01
N SER A 249 -12.46 29.82 19.87
CA SER A 249 -12.61 29.88 21.33
C SER A 249 -11.26 30.22 22.01
N GLU A 250 -11.31 30.82 23.19
CA GLU A 250 -10.12 31.12 24.02
C GLU A 250 -9.65 29.88 24.80
N THR A 251 -9.30 28.82 24.06
CA THR A 251 -8.90 27.52 24.60
C THR A 251 -7.50 27.15 24.17
N GLN A 252 -6.80 26.41 25.03
CA GLN A 252 -5.50 25.83 24.73
C GLN A 252 -5.53 24.32 24.91
N THR A 253 -5.06 23.59 23.90
CA THR A 253 -4.89 22.13 23.97
C THR A 253 -3.46 21.78 24.40
N LEU A 254 -3.31 21.04 25.49
CA LEU A 254 -2.07 20.47 25.97
C LEU A 254 -2.00 18.99 25.54
N LYS A 255 -0.94 18.61 24.83
CA LYS A 255 -0.69 17.23 24.40
C LYS A 255 0.50 16.67 25.17
N LEU A 256 0.26 15.64 25.97
CA LEU A 256 1.25 15.03 26.85
C LEU A 256 1.54 13.61 26.38
N LYS A 257 2.78 13.41 25.90
CA LYS A 257 3.30 12.09 25.55
C LYS A 257 3.86 11.41 26.79
N LEU A 258 3.18 10.35 27.23
CA LEU A 258 3.58 9.52 28.35
C LEU A 258 4.29 8.28 27.83
N LYS A 259 5.34 7.86 28.54
CA LYS A 259 6.11 6.67 28.16
C LYS A 259 5.17 5.47 28.09
N GLY A 260 5.23 4.76 26.97
CA GLY A 260 4.38 3.62 26.70
C GLY A 260 4.66 2.42 27.60
N PHE A 261 3.63 1.60 27.80
CA PHE A 261 3.71 0.32 28.49
C PHE A 261 3.74 -0.82 27.47
N ALA A 262 4.62 -1.79 27.69
CA ALA A 262 4.64 -3.04 26.95
C ALA A 262 3.86 -4.07 27.75
N GLU A 263 2.75 -4.53 27.20
CA GLU A 263 1.94 -5.57 27.81
C GLU A 263 2.74 -6.87 27.86
N LYS A 264 2.96 -7.40 29.07
CA LYS A 264 3.60 -8.70 29.27
C LYS A 264 2.55 -9.79 29.07
N ASP A 265 2.92 -10.90 28.43
CA ASP A 265 2.02 -11.97 27.96
C ASP A 265 1.10 -12.58 29.04
N VAL A 266 1.35 -12.34 30.33
CA VAL A 266 0.62 -12.95 31.46
C VAL A 266 -0.50 -12.07 32.02
N VAL A 267 -0.47 -10.74 31.83
CA VAL A 267 -1.48 -9.85 32.43
C VAL A 267 -2.01 -8.85 31.41
N SER A 268 -3.32 -8.95 31.15
CA SER A 268 -4.05 -8.04 30.26
C SER A 268 -4.41 -6.75 30.97
N THR A 269 -4.19 -5.63 30.30
CA THR A 269 -4.60 -4.29 30.73
C THR A 269 -6.07 -4.13 30.41
N ALA A 270 -6.89 -4.08 31.46
CA ALA A 270 -8.35 -3.95 31.31
C ALA A 270 -8.77 -2.48 31.20
N CYS A 271 -8.13 -1.60 31.97
CA CYS A 271 -8.45 -0.18 31.93
C CYS A 271 -7.23 0.72 32.15
N VAL A 272 -7.32 1.93 31.59
CA VAL A 272 -6.39 3.03 31.86
C VAL A 272 -7.08 4.01 32.78
N LYS A 273 -6.46 4.28 33.92
CA LYS A 273 -6.90 5.32 34.84
C LYS A 273 -6.02 6.56 34.66
N VAL A 274 -6.65 7.66 34.28
CA VAL A 274 -6.00 8.97 34.15
C VAL A 274 -6.40 9.83 35.33
N MET A 275 -5.42 10.42 36.02
CA MET A 275 -5.63 11.28 37.17
C MET A 275 -4.89 12.60 36.99
N VAL A 276 -5.52 13.68 37.43
CA VAL A 276 -4.85 14.98 37.54
C VAL A 276 -4.45 15.18 39.00
N GLU A 277 -3.15 15.38 39.22
CA GLU A 277 -2.54 15.61 40.51
C GLU A 277 -2.21 17.11 40.67
N GLN A 278 -2.69 17.68 41.77
CA GLN A 278 -2.40 19.06 42.17
C GLN A 278 -0.96 19.21 42.70
N ARG A 279 -0.44 20.44 42.67
CA ARG A 279 0.85 20.76 43.31
C ARG A 279 0.73 20.63 44.83
N ALA A 280 1.81 20.19 45.49
CA ALA A 280 1.86 19.98 46.94
C ALA A 280 1.53 21.22 47.79
N GLU A 281 1.62 22.42 47.22
CA GLU A 281 1.30 23.69 47.87
C GLU A 281 -0.21 23.88 48.12
N PHE A 282 -1.07 23.21 47.34
CA PHE A 282 -2.51 23.36 47.47
C PHE A 282 -3.11 22.41 48.52
N ARG A 283 -4.12 22.90 49.24
CA ARG A 283 -4.96 22.07 50.14
C ARG A 283 -5.74 21.04 49.31
N GLY A 284 -6.12 19.91 49.92
CA GLY A 284 -6.85 18.84 49.22
C GLY A 284 -8.11 19.37 48.53
N GLY A 285 -8.21 19.17 47.21
CA GLY A 285 -9.32 19.65 46.39
C GLY A 285 -9.14 21.04 45.77
N ALA A 286 -8.05 21.75 46.09
CA ALA A 286 -7.64 22.98 45.42
C ALA A 286 -6.46 22.70 44.48
N GLY A 287 -6.34 23.45 43.39
CA GLY A 287 -5.20 23.31 42.48
C GLY A 287 -5.41 22.28 41.35
N VAL A 288 -6.67 21.98 41.02
CA VAL A 288 -7.07 21.15 39.88
C VAL A 288 -7.48 22.07 38.73
N PRO A 289 -6.94 21.92 37.51
CA PRO A 289 -7.30 22.77 36.38
C PRO A 289 -8.75 22.59 35.93
N GLU A 290 -9.32 23.67 35.42
CA GLU A 290 -10.56 23.63 34.64
C GLU A 290 -10.26 23.02 33.26
N ILE A 291 -11.01 21.99 32.88
CA ILE A 291 -10.83 21.26 31.62
C ILE A 291 -12.20 21.18 30.92
N TYR A 292 -12.26 21.53 29.64
CA TYR A 292 -13.48 21.38 28.84
C TYR A 292 -13.59 19.99 28.21
N GLU A 293 -12.50 19.53 27.61
CA GLU A 293 -12.44 18.22 26.96
C GLU A 293 -11.10 17.59 27.31
N ALA A 294 -11.12 16.31 27.63
CA ALA A 294 -9.92 15.50 27.65
C ALA A 294 -10.14 14.27 26.78
N SER A 295 -9.06 13.81 26.16
CA SER A 295 -9.07 12.61 25.35
C SER A 295 -7.78 11.84 25.55
N LEU A 296 -7.92 10.54 25.72
CA LEU A 296 -6.84 9.59 25.71
C LEU A 296 -6.63 9.14 24.27
N LEU A 297 -5.40 9.30 23.79
CA LEU A 297 -4.98 8.84 22.49
C LEU A 297 -3.96 7.73 22.67
N LEU A 298 -4.39 6.52 22.34
CA LEU A 298 -3.59 5.32 22.44
C LEU A 298 -2.92 5.07 21.09
N GLU A 299 -1.63 5.31 20.99
CA GLU A 299 -0.82 5.08 19.79
C GLU A 299 -0.01 3.80 19.95
N SER A 300 -0.33 2.75 19.20
CA SER A 300 0.57 1.59 19.13
C SER A 300 1.88 1.99 18.44
N GLU A 301 3.04 1.74 19.05
CA GLU A 301 4.32 1.84 18.34
C GLU A 301 4.32 0.78 17.23
N LEU A 302 4.08 1.23 15.99
CA LEU A 302 4.16 0.36 14.84
C LEU A 302 5.58 -0.22 14.75
N PRO A 303 5.76 -1.54 14.57
CA PRO A 303 7.07 -2.10 14.25
C PRO A 303 7.66 -1.37 13.04
N LEU A 304 8.98 -1.19 13.02
CA LEU A 304 9.69 -0.40 11.99
C LEU A 304 9.26 -0.77 10.56
N LEU A 305 9.00 -2.06 10.31
CA LEU A 305 8.51 -2.55 9.02
C LEU A 305 7.12 -2.02 8.67
N LYS A 306 6.16 -1.97 9.59
CA LYS A 306 4.84 -1.38 9.33
C LYS A 306 4.94 0.12 9.03
N ARG A 307 5.84 0.84 9.72
CA ARG A 307 6.10 2.25 9.44
C ARG A 307 6.66 2.45 8.03
N ILE A 308 7.61 1.60 7.62
CA ILE A 308 8.18 1.61 6.26
C ILE A 308 7.08 1.29 5.24
N ILE A 309 6.31 0.21 5.44
CA ILE A 309 5.21 -0.20 4.56
C ILE A 309 4.19 0.93 4.39
N TRP A 310 3.80 1.60 5.49
CA TRP A 310 2.85 2.70 5.45
C TRP A 310 3.37 3.89 4.66
N ASN A 311 4.61 4.33 4.93
CA ASN A 311 5.19 5.47 4.24
C ASN A 311 5.43 5.17 2.75
N TRP A 312 5.78 3.92 2.42
CA TRP A 312 6.06 3.45 1.06
C TRP A 312 4.85 2.77 0.41
N ARG A 313 3.63 2.93 0.94
CA ARG A 313 2.44 2.19 0.44
C ARG A 313 2.20 2.37 -1.05
N ARG A 314 2.43 3.58 -1.58
CA ARG A 314 2.25 3.89 -3.01
C ARG A 314 3.33 3.26 -3.87
N THR A 315 4.58 3.25 -3.41
CA THR A 315 5.68 2.63 -4.15
C THR A 315 5.59 1.11 -4.10
N LEU A 316 5.23 0.54 -2.93
CA LEU A 316 4.97 -0.89 -2.79
C LEU A 316 3.80 -1.34 -3.66
N PHE A 317 2.76 -0.52 -3.80
CA PHE A 317 1.64 -0.79 -4.71
C PHE A 317 2.09 -0.95 -6.16
N VAL A 318 2.85 0.03 -6.65
CA VAL A 318 3.37 -0.01 -8.01
C VAL A 318 4.29 -1.22 -8.21
N TRP A 319 5.19 -1.50 -7.25
CA TRP A 319 6.10 -2.64 -7.34
C TRP A 319 5.37 -3.98 -7.34
N ILE A 320 4.43 -4.20 -6.41
CA ILE A 320 3.67 -5.45 -6.33
C ILE A 320 2.82 -5.65 -7.59
N SER A 321 2.14 -4.60 -8.08
CA SER A 321 1.35 -4.68 -9.31
C SER A 321 2.21 -5.00 -10.53
N MET A 322 3.41 -4.40 -10.63
CA MET A 322 4.33 -4.65 -11.74
C MET A 322 4.92 -6.05 -11.70
N CYS A 323 5.32 -6.55 -10.53
CA CYS A 323 5.81 -7.92 -10.37
C CYS A 323 4.72 -8.95 -10.72
N LEU A 324 3.51 -8.77 -10.19
CA LEU A 324 2.37 -9.65 -10.50
C LEU A 324 2.08 -9.69 -11.99
N PHE A 325 2.03 -8.53 -12.66
CA PHE A 325 1.79 -8.44 -14.10
C PHE A 325 2.86 -9.16 -14.92
N ILE A 326 4.14 -9.02 -14.57
CA ILE A 326 5.23 -9.71 -15.28
C ILE A 326 5.14 -11.23 -15.06
N THR A 327 4.87 -11.68 -13.84
CA THR A 327 4.69 -13.11 -13.54
C THR A 327 3.51 -13.68 -14.33
N GLU A 328 2.37 -12.99 -14.31
CA GLU A 328 1.18 -13.32 -15.09
C GLU A 328 1.46 -13.39 -16.60
N LEU A 329 2.20 -12.43 -17.15
CA LEU A 329 2.60 -12.40 -18.55
C LEU A 329 3.53 -13.57 -18.91
N VAL A 330 4.53 -13.86 -18.08
CA VAL A 330 5.45 -14.99 -18.30
C VAL A 330 4.71 -16.31 -18.24
N CYS A 331 3.81 -16.51 -17.25
CA CYS A 331 2.95 -17.68 -17.18
C CYS A 331 2.10 -17.82 -18.45
N ALA A 332 1.42 -16.75 -18.88
CA ALA A 332 0.60 -16.76 -20.10
C ALA A 332 1.44 -17.13 -21.33
N LEU A 333 2.66 -16.60 -21.49
CA LEU A 333 3.55 -16.93 -22.60
C LEU A 333 3.98 -18.41 -22.60
N VAL A 334 4.26 -18.98 -21.42
CA VAL A 334 4.61 -20.41 -21.28
C VAL A 334 3.40 -21.29 -21.62
N PHE A 335 2.21 -20.97 -21.08
CA PHE A 335 0.98 -21.73 -21.35
C PHE A 335 0.53 -21.63 -22.82
N VAL A 336 0.62 -20.45 -23.43
CA VAL A 336 0.30 -20.24 -24.85
C VAL A 336 1.26 -21.03 -25.75
N ARG A 337 2.55 -21.13 -25.41
CA ARG A 337 3.48 -22.01 -26.14
C ARG A 337 3.17 -23.51 -25.95
N CYS A 338 2.81 -23.95 -24.74
CA CYS A 338 2.36 -25.33 -24.51
C CYS A 338 1.06 -25.66 -25.26
N LEU A 339 0.17 -24.68 -25.46
CA LEU A 339 -1.08 -24.85 -26.23
C LEU A 339 -0.87 -24.81 -27.75
N ILE A 340 0.13 -24.05 -28.24
CA ILE A 340 0.40 -23.87 -29.68
C ILE A 340 1.30 -24.98 -30.26
N ILE A 341 1.97 -25.80 -29.46
CA ILE A 341 2.65 -27.01 -29.93
C ILE A 341 1.68 -28.19 -29.78
N PRO A 342 0.77 -28.48 -30.74
CA PRO A 342 0.16 -29.80 -30.78
C PRO A 342 1.31 -30.77 -31.03
N ARG A 343 1.52 -31.66 -30.05
CA ARG A 343 2.39 -32.83 -30.15
C ARG A 343 2.14 -33.47 -31.51
N ALA A 344 3.03 -33.25 -32.48
CA ALA A 344 2.94 -33.84 -33.79
C ALA A 344 3.03 -35.35 -33.58
N GLY A 345 1.88 -36.02 -33.66
CA GLY A 345 1.77 -37.45 -33.47
C GLY A 345 2.68 -38.16 -34.46
N GLN A 346 3.57 -39.00 -33.93
CA GLN A 346 4.19 -40.08 -34.66
C GLN A 346 3.12 -40.79 -35.50
N ARG A 347 3.28 -40.74 -36.82
CA ARG A 347 2.71 -41.75 -37.71
C ARG A 347 3.82 -42.75 -37.98
N THR A 348 3.64 -43.94 -37.41
CA THR A 348 4.27 -45.20 -37.81
C THR A 348 4.03 -45.48 -39.28
#